data_AF-A0A835TAB5-F1
#
_entry.id   AF-A0A835TAB5-F1
#
_cell.length_a   1.000
_cell.length_b   1.000
_cell.length_c   1.000
_cell.angle_alpha   90.00
_cell.angle_beta   90.00
_cell.angle_gamma   90.00
#
_symmetry.space_group_name_H-M   'P 1'
#
loop_
_entity.id
_entity.type
_entity.pdbx_description
1 polymer ?
#
loop_
_entity_poly.entity_id
_entity_poly.type
_entity_poly.pdbx_seq_one_letter_code
_entity_poly.pdbx_strand_id
1 'polypeptide(L)'
;MGLQGDGMGSRDSSWATALLSSIQRAAGVYGAAGEIGVHHGYFWMSVALTARVGEKLFALDLFERNQDKNVDASGGGNMGIFKHNARTLGFPEQDIVIVEGMSSSITPGQLCSKIGYGFRFLSIDGGHTKEILLNDMKFAECCLQDGGIAALDDYSNAFWPGVHEGIVSYFDRHGAASRLAPFLLHANKLYVTTRSHHKRYLDAVTSQPFWRNACRSTVGGAGVCIEAPGVNGGNLWKFQLGGHALAVAEFREFDQAQALTLWKDVINKC
;
A
#
# COMPACT_ATOMS: atom_id res chain seq x y z
N MET A 1 -14.97 -18.18 -1.70
CA MET A 1 -15.72 -16.92 -1.55
C MET A 1 -16.31 -16.62 -2.91
N GLY A 2 -17.59 -16.29 -3.03
CA GLY A 2 -18.26 -16.07 -4.32
C GLY A 2 -17.86 -14.76 -5.02
N LEU A 3 -16.56 -14.45 -5.03
CA LEU A 3 -15.98 -13.29 -5.69
C LEU A 3 -16.02 -13.50 -7.21
N GLN A 4 -16.13 -12.41 -7.94
CA GLN A 4 -16.23 -12.36 -9.39
C GLN A 4 -15.08 -11.54 -9.98
N GLY A 5 -14.82 -11.76 -11.28
CA GLY A 5 -13.78 -11.06 -12.04
C GLY A 5 -12.36 -11.47 -11.66
N ASP A 6 -11.41 -10.87 -12.36
CA ASP A 6 -9.98 -11.13 -12.20
C ASP A 6 -9.46 -10.60 -10.86
N GLY A 7 -8.66 -11.42 -10.19
CA GLY A 7 -8.03 -11.09 -8.92
C GLY A 7 -6.67 -10.43 -9.12
N MET A 8 -6.56 -9.17 -8.73
CA MET A 8 -5.31 -8.41 -8.69
C MET A 8 -4.92 -8.07 -7.25
N GLY A 9 -3.61 -8.10 -6.99
CA GLY A 9 -3.04 -7.99 -5.64
C GLY A 9 -2.39 -9.29 -5.17
N SER A 10 -1.32 -9.17 -4.39
CA SER A 10 -0.57 -10.32 -3.88
C SER A 10 -0.91 -10.61 -2.42
N ARG A 11 -0.84 -11.89 -2.06
CA ARG A 11 -0.97 -12.34 -0.67
C ARG A 11 -0.01 -11.58 0.25
N ASP A 12 1.23 -11.37 -0.19
CA ASP A 12 2.28 -10.75 0.62
C ASP A 12 2.01 -9.24 0.83
N SER A 13 1.46 -8.56 -0.17
CA SER A 13 0.97 -7.18 -0.03
C SER A 13 -0.20 -7.09 0.97
N SER A 14 -1.12 -8.06 0.96
CA SER A 14 -2.20 -8.15 1.95
C SER A 14 -1.64 -8.33 3.37
N TRP A 15 -0.61 -9.17 3.55
CA TRP A 15 0.06 -9.35 4.83
C TRP A 15 0.69 -8.08 5.38
N ALA A 16 1.45 -7.38 4.54
CA ALA A 16 2.05 -6.11 4.92
C ALA A 16 0.98 -5.08 5.30
N THR A 17 -0.14 -5.05 4.58
CA THR A 17 -1.28 -4.17 4.90
C THR A 17 -1.84 -4.45 6.30
N ALA A 18 -2.02 -5.71 6.68
CA ALA A 18 -2.48 -6.09 8.01
C ALA A 18 -1.46 -5.73 9.11
N LEU A 19 -0.18 -6.04 8.90
CA LEU A 19 0.90 -5.66 9.82
C LEU A 19 0.94 -4.15 10.07
N LEU A 20 0.99 -3.38 8.99
CA LEU A 20 1.09 -1.93 9.05
C LEU A 20 -0.15 -1.31 9.70
N SER A 21 -1.32 -1.87 9.44
CA SER A 21 -2.56 -1.47 10.12
C SER A 21 -2.55 -1.81 11.60
N SER A 22 -1.94 -2.93 12.02
CA SER A 22 -1.72 -3.25 13.44
C SER A 22 -0.78 -2.25 14.12
N ILE A 23 0.30 -1.85 13.44
CA ILE A 23 1.22 -0.80 13.92
C ILE A 23 0.47 0.54 14.06
N GLN A 24 -0.37 0.92 13.08
CA GLN A 24 -1.23 2.09 13.16
C GLN A 24 -2.18 2.06 14.35
N ARG A 25 -2.77 0.90 14.64
CA ARG A 25 -3.66 0.69 15.80
C ARG A 25 -2.92 0.94 17.10
N ALA A 26 -1.76 0.32 17.28
CA ALA A 26 -0.93 0.52 18.47
C ALA A 26 -0.43 1.96 18.63
N ALA A 27 -0.23 2.67 17.51
CA ALA A 27 0.21 4.07 17.50
C ALA A 27 -0.95 5.09 17.63
N GLY A 28 -2.21 4.64 17.65
CA GLY A 28 -3.37 5.54 17.71
C GLY A 28 -3.57 6.36 16.44
N VAL A 29 -3.14 5.86 15.28
CA VAL A 29 -3.42 6.48 13.97
C VAL A 29 -4.78 5.99 13.49
N TYR A 30 -5.70 6.91 13.22
CA TYR A 30 -7.07 6.65 12.74
C TYR A 30 -7.31 7.44 11.46
N GLY A 31 -8.21 6.97 10.60
CA GLY A 31 -8.59 7.71 9.40
C GLY A 31 -9.22 6.82 8.34
N ALA A 32 -9.40 7.37 7.14
CA ALA A 32 -10.00 6.64 6.04
C ALA A 32 -9.05 5.56 5.52
N ALA A 33 -9.61 4.52 4.94
CA ALA A 33 -8.86 3.45 4.29
C ALA A 33 -9.39 3.23 2.88
N GLY A 34 -8.52 3.04 1.89
CA GLY A 34 -9.00 2.82 0.53
C GLY A 34 -7.92 2.64 -0.52
N GLU A 35 -8.36 2.68 -1.77
CA GLU A 35 -7.52 2.47 -2.94
C GLU A 35 -7.91 3.38 -4.11
N ILE A 36 -6.90 3.86 -4.83
CA ILE A 36 -6.99 4.44 -6.17
C ILE A 36 -6.57 3.34 -7.15
N GLY A 37 -7.43 3.00 -8.11
CA GLY A 37 -7.28 1.85 -9.00
C GLY A 37 -7.82 0.56 -8.41
N VAL A 38 -9.13 0.48 -8.10
CA VAL A 38 -9.67 -0.70 -7.40
C VAL A 38 -9.94 -1.91 -8.30
N HIS A 39 -10.06 -1.73 -9.62
CA HIS A 39 -10.45 -2.76 -10.58
C HIS A 39 -11.71 -3.56 -10.17
N HIS A 40 -11.55 -4.80 -9.70
CA HIS A 40 -12.62 -5.67 -9.17
C HIS A 40 -12.61 -5.77 -7.62
N GLY A 41 -11.69 -5.07 -6.97
CA GLY A 41 -11.65 -4.82 -5.53
C GLY A 41 -10.74 -5.74 -4.70
N TYR A 42 -9.97 -6.64 -5.31
CA TYR A 42 -9.25 -7.68 -4.56
C TYR A 42 -8.22 -7.11 -3.57
N PHE A 43 -7.37 -6.15 -3.98
CA PHE A 43 -6.46 -5.51 -3.04
C PHE A 43 -7.18 -4.52 -2.13
N TRP A 44 -8.14 -3.75 -2.65
CA TRP A 44 -9.02 -2.88 -1.85
C TRP A 44 -9.63 -3.61 -0.66
N MET A 45 -10.09 -4.86 -0.82
CA MET A 45 -10.63 -5.67 0.28
C MET A 45 -9.59 -5.93 1.37
N SER A 46 -8.34 -6.15 0.99
CA SER A 46 -7.26 -6.32 1.97
C SER A 46 -7.10 -5.05 2.81
N VAL A 47 -7.23 -3.87 2.20
CA VAL A 47 -7.25 -2.61 2.94
C VAL A 47 -8.51 -2.49 3.80
N ALA A 48 -9.69 -2.75 3.22
CA ALA A 48 -10.99 -2.62 3.87
C ALA A 48 -11.15 -3.52 5.10
N LEU A 49 -10.65 -4.76 5.06
CA LEU A 49 -10.69 -5.71 6.18
C LEU A 49 -9.88 -5.24 7.40
N THR A 50 -9.00 -4.25 7.25
CA THR A 50 -8.27 -3.65 8.38
C THR A 50 -8.97 -2.44 8.99
N ALA A 51 -10.00 -1.90 8.32
CA ALA A 51 -10.73 -0.70 8.75
C ALA A 51 -11.45 -0.94 10.07
N ARG A 52 -11.48 0.09 10.92
CA ARG A 52 -12.21 0.08 12.20
C ARG A 52 -13.66 0.47 11.97
N VAL A 53 -14.55 0.06 12.87
CA VAL A 53 -15.90 0.65 12.96
C VAL A 53 -15.81 2.17 12.97
N GLY A 54 -16.52 2.82 12.04
CA GLY A 54 -16.55 4.27 11.86
C GLY A 54 -15.47 4.83 10.93
N GLU A 55 -14.46 4.04 10.53
CA GLU A 55 -13.55 4.41 9.44
C GLU A 55 -14.26 4.23 8.09
N LYS A 56 -14.21 5.26 7.25
CA LYS A 56 -14.80 5.28 5.92
C LYS A 56 -13.89 4.55 4.97
N LEU A 57 -14.51 3.77 4.12
CA LEU A 57 -13.84 3.12 3.01
C LEU A 57 -13.90 4.00 1.77
N PHE A 58 -12.85 3.96 0.95
CA PHE A 58 -12.75 4.74 -0.27
C PHE A 58 -12.32 3.85 -1.43
N ALA A 59 -12.95 4.02 -2.58
CA ALA A 59 -12.61 3.33 -3.81
C ALA A 59 -12.66 4.31 -4.97
N LEU A 60 -11.58 4.37 -5.77
CA LEU A 60 -11.56 5.14 -7.01
C LEU A 60 -11.10 4.24 -8.15
N ASP A 61 -11.82 4.28 -9.26
CA ASP A 61 -11.42 3.61 -10.51
C ASP A 61 -12.11 4.28 -11.71
N LEU A 62 -11.57 4.07 -12.91
CA LEU A 62 -12.22 4.46 -14.15
C LEU A 62 -13.55 3.72 -14.35
N PHE A 63 -13.57 2.44 -13.96
CA PHE A 63 -14.61 1.47 -14.24
C PHE A 63 -14.97 1.40 -15.74
N GLU A 64 -16.02 0.67 -16.11
CA GLU A 64 -16.33 0.35 -17.50
C GLU A 64 -16.63 1.59 -18.37
N ARG A 65 -17.08 2.71 -17.77
CA ARG A 65 -17.51 3.91 -18.53
C ARG A 65 -16.39 4.87 -18.91
N ASN A 66 -15.22 4.74 -18.31
CA ASN A 66 -14.08 5.64 -18.56
C ASN A 66 -12.85 4.90 -19.09
N GLN A 67 -13.02 3.71 -19.68
CA GLN A 67 -11.90 2.91 -20.22
C GLN A 67 -11.21 3.58 -21.42
N ASP A 68 -11.83 4.57 -22.06
CA ASP A 68 -11.16 5.46 -23.03
C ASP A 68 -9.99 6.25 -22.44
N LYS A 69 -9.96 6.42 -21.12
CA LYS A 69 -8.89 7.09 -20.36
C LYS A 69 -7.84 6.13 -19.82
N ASN A 70 -8.01 4.82 -20.02
CA ASN A 70 -7.04 3.79 -19.66
C ASN A 70 -5.90 3.75 -20.69
N VAL A 71 -5.05 4.78 -20.68
CA VAL A 71 -4.04 5.02 -21.72
C VAL A 71 -2.91 3.99 -21.75
N ASP A 72 -2.68 3.28 -20.66
CA ASP A 72 -1.69 2.20 -20.54
C ASP A 72 -2.29 0.80 -20.75
N ALA A 73 -3.60 0.73 -20.99
CA ALA A 73 -4.37 -0.50 -21.18
C ALA A 73 -4.20 -1.52 -20.03
N SER A 74 -4.02 -1.03 -18.81
CA SER A 74 -3.91 -1.86 -17.62
C SER A 74 -5.30 -2.27 -17.11
N GLY A 75 -5.58 -3.56 -17.19
CA GLY A 75 -6.84 -4.14 -16.68
C GLY A 75 -8.11 -3.51 -17.30
N GLY A 76 -9.22 -3.62 -16.58
CA GLY A 76 -10.51 -3.10 -17.03
C GLY A 76 -11.55 -3.16 -15.91
N GLY A 77 -11.48 -2.22 -14.96
CA GLY A 77 -12.36 -2.17 -13.80
C GLY A 77 -13.85 -2.28 -14.15
N ASN A 78 -14.60 -2.94 -13.27
CA ASN A 78 -16.05 -3.07 -13.42
C ASN A 78 -16.77 -2.75 -12.11
N MET A 79 -17.63 -1.73 -12.15
CA MET A 79 -18.34 -1.20 -10.98
C MET A 79 -19.27 -2.24 -10.37
N GLY A 80 -19.95 -3.02 -11.21
CA GLY A 80 -20.87 -4.07 -10.77
C GLY A 80 -20.14 -5.20 -10.04
N ILE A 81 -19.03 -5.67 -10.60
CA ILE A 81 -18.19 -6.70 -9.99
C ILE A 81 -17.60 -6.19 -8.67
N PHE A 82 -17.03 -4.98 -8.65
CA PHE A 82 -16.50 -4.37 -7.42
C PHE A 82 -17.57 -4.32 -6.30
N LYS A 83 -18.77 -3.84 -6.61
CA LYS A 83 -19.87 -3.75 -5.63
C LYS A 83 -20.34 -5.11 -5.15
N HIS A 84 -20.48 -6.09 -6.06
CA HIS A 84 -20.84 -7.47 -5.70
C HIS A 84 -19.81 -8.06 -4.73
N ASN A 85 -18.54 -7.88 -5.06
CA ASN A 85 -17.40 -8.35 -4.31
C ASN A 85 -17.31 -7.70 -2.92
N ALA A 86 -17.45 -6.37 -2.82
CA ALA A 86 -17.49 -5.64 -1.56
C ALA A 86 -18.64 -6.12 -0.65
N ARG A 87 -19.86 -6.25 -1.20
CA ARG A 87 -21.04 -6.76 -0.47
C ARG A 87 -20.85 -8.19 0.01
N THR A 88 -20.21 -9.04 -0.80
CA THR A 88 -19.91 -10.45 -0.45
C THR A 88 -19.03 -10.55 0.80
N LEU A 89 -18.19 -9.55 1.06
CA LEU A 89 -17.35 -9.46 2.26
C LEU A 89 -17.95 -8.61 3.38
N GLY A 90 -19.22 -8.23 3.27
CA GLY A 90 -19.91 -7.48 4.32
C GLY A 90 -19.67 -5.97 4.30
N PHE A 91 -19.16 -5.41 3.20
CA PHE A 91 -19.02 -3.98 3.00
C PHE A 91 -20.13 -3.47 2.09
N PRO A 92 -21.24 -2.96 2.66
CA PRO A 92 -22.33 -2.47 1.85
C PRO A 92 -21.96 -1.10 1.23
N GLU A 93 -22.54 -0.80 0.08
CA GLU A 93 -22.12 0.33 -0.76
C GLU A 93 -22.20 1.69 -0.04
N GLN A 94 -23.16 1.86 0.87
CA GLN A 94 -23.33 3.10 1.63
C GLN A 94 -22.15 3.45 2.55
N ASP A 95 -21.32 2.46 2.89
CA ASP A 95 -20.14 2.64 3.76
C ASP A 95 -18.88 2.95 2.94
N ILE A 96 -19.00 3.00 1.61
CA ILE A 96 -17.92 3.19 0.66
C ILE A 96 -18.11 4.52 -0.08
N VAL A 97 -17.12 5.40 0.03
CA VAL A 97 -17.01 6.56 -0.85
C VAL A 97 -16.42 6.10 -2.18
N ILE A 98 -17.29 5.84 -3.15
CA ILE A 98 -16.90 5.42 -4.50
C ILE A 98 -16.79 6.64 -5.42
N VAL A 99 -15.66 6.77 -6.13
CA VAL A 99 -15.42 7.79 -7.15
C VAL A 99 -15.14 7.09 -8.48
N GLU A 100 -16.01 7.30 -9.47
CA GLU A 100 -15.81 6.81 -10.83
C GLU A 100 -15.11 7.88 -11.67
N GLY A 101 -13.91 7.57 -12.18
CA GLY A 101 -13.12 8.46 -13.02
C GLY A 101 -11.63 8.47 -12.67
N MET A 102 -10.89 9.38 -13.33
CA MET A 102 -9.47 9.58 -13.03
C MET A 102 -9.29 10.21 -11.65
N SER A 103 -8.17 9.93 -10.97
CA SER A 103 -7.82 10.61 -9.72
C SER A 103 -7.74 12.14 -9.87
N SER A 104 -7.33 12.64 -11.04
CA SER A 104 -7.32 14.07 -11.36
C SER A 104 -8.71 14.70 -11.51
N SER A 105 -9.78 13.90 -11.58
CA SER A 105 -11.16 14.40 -11.70
C SER A 105 -11.74 14.90 -10.37
N ILE A 106 -11.06 14.60 -9.26
CA ILE A 106 -11.42 15.04 -7.92
C ILE A 106 -10.25 15.81 -7.32
N THR A 107 -10.52 16.86 -6.54
CA THR A 107 -9.47 17.57 -5.81
C THR A 107 -9.27 16.96 -4.42
N PRO A 108 -8.06 17.08 -3.81
CA PRO A 108 -7.84 16.69 -2.42
C PRO A 108 -8.88 17.23 -1.44
N GLY A 109 -9.25 18.51 -1.57
CA GLY A 109 -10.24 19.15 -0.69
C GLY A 109 -11.66 18.57 -0.84
N GLN A 110 -12.10 18.31 -2.08
CA GLN A 110 -13.39 17.64 -2.33
C GLN A 110 -13.40 16.22 -1.77
N LEU A 111 -12.31 15.47 -1.94
CA LEU A 111 -12.22 14.11 -1.40
C LEU A 111 -12.24 14.14 0.13
N CYS A 112 -11.35 14.92 0.76
CA CYS A 112 -11.31 15.09 2.22
C CYS A 112 -12.67 15.47 2.80
N SER A 113 -13.45 16.29 2.09
CA SER A 113 -14.83 16.63 2.51
C SER A 113 -15.78 15.42 2.47
N LYS A 114 -15.64 14.54 1.47
CA LYS A 114 -16.45 13.30 1.37
C LYS A 114 -16.07 12.28 2.43
N ILE A 115 -14.77 12.09 2.69
CA ILE A 115 -14.27 11.13 3.69
C ILE A 115 -14.31 11.68 5.13
N GLY A 116 -14.38 13.00 5.31
CA GLY A 116 -14.50 13.69 6.61
C GLY A 116 -13.19 13.84 7.39
N TYR A 117 -12.20 12.99 7.12
CA TYR A 117 -10.86 13.01 7.73
C TYR A 117 -9.84 12.50 6.72
N GLY A 118 -8.55 12.74 6.94
CA GLY A 118 -7.51 12.20 6.07
C GLY A 118 -7.43 10.66 6.10
N PHE A 119 -6.70 10.09 5.16
CA PHE A 119 -6.43 8.66 5.08
C PHE A 119 -5.43 8.23 6.15
N ARG A 120 -5.73 7.15 6.87
CA ARG A 120 -4.69 6.38 7.55
C ARG A 120 -4.01 5.41 6.58
N PHE A 121 -4.73 4.87 5.60
CA PHE A 121 -4.16 3.88 4.68
C PHE A 121 -4.72 4.08 3.27
N LEU A 122 -3.85 4.34 2.30
CA LEU A 122 -4.24 4.54 0.90
C LEU A 122 -3.36 3.68 0.00
N SER A 123 -3.95 2.73 -0.72
CA SER A 123 -3.27 2.06 -1.85
C SER A 123 -3.34 2.96 -3.07
N ILE A 124 -2.23 3.06 -3.82
CA ILE A 124 -2.14 3.81 -5.07
C ILE A 124 -1.74 2.85 -6.18
N ASP A 125 -2.69 2.64 -7.10
CA ASP A 125 -2.61 1.76 -8.26
C ASP A 125 -3.43 2.35 -9.45
N GLY A 126 -3.48 3.69 -9.56
CA GLY A 126 -4.40 4.40 -10.47
C GLY A 126 -4.01 4.37 -11.95
N GLY A 127 -2.78 3.96 -12.26
CA GLY A 127 -2.21 3.88 -13.60
C GLY A 127 -0.68 3.89 -13.56
N HIS A 128 -0.06 3.61 -14.70
CA HIS A 128 1.33 3.16 -14.80
C HIS A 128 2.27 4.16 -15.47
N THR A 129 1.76 5.36 -15.75
CA THR A 129 2.57 6.48 -16.24
C THR A 129 3.10 7.32 -15.08
N LYS A 130 4.24 7.96 -15.30
CA LYS A 130 4.84 8.88 -14.35
C LYS A 130 3.89 10.00 -13.95
N GLU A 131 3.16 10.56 -14.91
CA GLU A 131 2.27 11.70 -14.70
C GLU A 131 1.08 11.33 -13.81
N ILE A 132 0.49 10.15 -14.04
CA ILE A 132 -0.62 9.63 -13.22
C ILE A 132 -0.12 9.39 -11.79
N LEU A 133 1.01 8.70 -11.63
CA LEU A 133 1.55 8.42 -10.31
C LEU A 133 1.90 9.70 -9.53
N LEU A 134 2.53 10.69 -10.18
CA LEU A 134 2.84 11.96 -9.52
C LEU A 134 1.57 12.72 -9.08
N ASN A 135 0.49 12.63 -9.85
CA ASN A 135 -0.81 13.16 -9.45
C ASN A 135 -1.37 12.43 -8.21
N ASP A 136 -1.28 11.10 -8.19
CA ASP A 136 -1.77 10.29 -7.07
C ASP A 136 -0.92 10.47 -5.80
N MET A 137 0.40 10.59 -5.93
CA MET A 137 1.30 10.90 -4.83
C MET A 137 1.00 12.27 -4.24
N LYS A 138 0.70 13.29 -5.05
CA LYS A 138 0.23 14.59 -4.57
C LYS A 138 -1.07 14.45 -3.78
N PHE A 139 -1.96 13.56 -4.21
CA PHE A 139 -3.17 13.21 -3.47
C PHE A 139 -2.86 12.65 -2.09
N ALA A 140 -1.97 11.66 -2.00
CA ALA A 140 -1.52 11.12 -0.72
C ALA A 140 -0.85 12.20 0.15
N GLU A 141 0.01 13.03 -0.43
CA GLU A 141 0.67 14.12 0.28
C GLU A 141 -0.32 15.14 0.85
N CYS A 142 -1.46 15.39 0.21
CA CYS A 142 -2.48 16.30 0.74
C CYS A 142 -3.45 15.62 1.71
N CYS A 143 -3.83 14.36 1.45
CA CYS A 143 -4.96 13.72 2.11
C CYS A 143 -4.58 12.73 3.22
N LEU A 144 -3.31 12.35 3.37
CA LEU A 144 -2.92 11.49 4.50
C LEU A 144 -3.07 12.23 5.84
N GLN A 145 -3.55 11.52 6.86
CA GLN A 145 -3.38 11.92 8.25
C GLN A 145 -1.90 11.89 8.63
N ASP A 146 -1.54 12.58 9.71
CA ASP A 146 -0.24 12.36 10.32
C ASP A 146 -0.13 10.91 10.81
N GLY A 147 0.95 10.25 10.39
CA GLY A 147 1.12 8.81 10.54
C GLY A 147 0.35 7.95 9.53
N GLY A 148 -0.38 8.54 8.60
CA GLY A 148 -0.99 7.81 7.49
C GLY A 148 0.07 7.18 6.56
N ILE A 149 -0.30 6.07 5.92
CA ILE A 149 0.51 5.30 4.99
C ILE A 149 -0.11 5.40 3.60
N ALA A 150 0.73 5.64 2.59
CA ALA A 150 0.40 5.33 1.20
C ALA A 150 1.24 4.14 0.72
N ALA A 151 0.60 3.17 0.08
CA ALA A 151 1.23 2.00 -0.53
C ALA A 151 1.22 2.19 -2.05
N LEU A 152 2.37 2.49 -2.63
CA LEU A 152 2.53 2.74 -4.06
C LEU A 152 2.78 1.41 -4.75
N ASP A 153 1.85 0.95 -5.59
CA ASP A 153 2.00 -0.31 -6.33
C ASP A 153 3.00 -0.21 -7.47
N ASP A 154 3.42 -1.37 -7.98
CA ASP A 154 4.23 -1.51 -9.18
C ASP A 154 5.60 -0.85 -9.17
N TYR A 155 6.14 -0.55 -7.99
CA TYR A 155 7.46 0.05 -7.85
C TYR A 155 8.59 -0.76 -8.52
N SER A 156 8.47 -2.09 -8.49
CA SER A 156 9.46 -3.02 -9.06
C SER A 156 8.96 -3.73 -10.32
N ASN A 157 7.84 -3.28 -10.91
CA ASN A 157 7.25 -3.93 -12.07
C ASN A 157 7.93 -3.47 -13.36
N ALA A 158 8.65 -4.39 -14.02
CA ALA A 158 9.39 -4.09 -15.24
C ALA A 158 8.48 -3.73 -16.43
N PHE A 159 7.19 -4.07 -16.40
CA PHE A 159 6.22 -3.67 -17.42
C PHE A 159 5.76 -2.22 -17.27
N TRP A 160 5.92 -1.64 -16.07
CA TRP A 160 5.42 -0.32 -15.70
C TRP A 160 6.52 0.62 -15.20
N PRO A 161 7.58 0.87 -16.01
CA PRO A 161 8.74 1.66 -15.56
C PRO A 161 8.40 3.12 -15.22
N GLY A 162 7.31 3.66 -15.76
CA GLY A 162 6.83 5.00 -15.45
C GLY A 162 6.50 5.20 -13.97
N VAL A 163 6.11 4.13 -13.28
CA VAL A 163 5.85 4.15 -11.83
C VAL A 163 7.16 4.37 -11.06
N HIS A 164 8.17 3.55 -11.36
CA HIS A 164 9.49 3.70 -10.75
C HIS A 164 10.08 5.09 -11.02
N GLU A 165 9.99 5.57 -12.27
CA GLU A 165 10.46 6.89 -12.67
C GLU A 165 9.74 8.01 -11.88
N GLY A 166 8.42 7.92 -11.72
CA GLY A 166 7.63 8.89 -10.96
C GLY A 166 8.08 8.99 -9.51
N ILE A 167 8.23 7.86 -8.81
CA ILE A 167 8.68 7.81 -7.42
C ILE A 167 10.08 8.39 -7.26
N VAL A 168 11.04 7.96 -8.08
CA VAL A 168 12.42 8.47 -8.02
C VAL A 168 12.44 9.97 -8.29
N SER A 169 11.74 10.43 -9.33
CA SER A 169 11.69 11.86 -9.68
C SER A 169 11.07 12.73 -8.58
N TYR A 170 10.07 12.22 -7.86
CA TYR A 170 9.48 12.90 -6.71
C TYR A 170 10.51 13.05 -5.58
N PHE A 171 11.16 11.97 -5.18
CA PHE A 171 12.13 12.01 -4.08
C PHE A 171 13.43 12.72 -4.43
N ASP A 172 13.87 12.72 -5.68
CA ASP A 172 15.02 13.53 -6.12
C ASP A 172 14.69 15.02 -6.09
N ARG A 173 13.46 15.41 -6.46
CA ARG A 173 13.03 16.81 -6.45
C ARG A 173 12.80 17.35 -5.04
N HIS A 174 12.16 16.57 -4.17
CA HIS A 174 11.72 17.03 -2.86
C HIS A 174 12.68 16.65 -1.73
N GLY A 175 13.42 15.55 -1.88
CA GLY A 175 14.37 15.04 -0.90
C GLY A 175 13.79 14.94 0.51
N ALA A 176 14.65 15.22 1.51
CA ALA A 176 14.29 15.18 2.92
C ALA A 176 13.27 16.26 3.34
N ALA A 177 12.89 17.18 2.45
CA ALA A 177 11.88 18.20 2.69
C ALA A 177 10.46 17.74 2.31
N SER A 178 10.31 16.60 1.62
CA SER A 178 8.98 16.03 1.33
C SER A 178 8.20 15.75 2.62
N ARG A 179 6.87 15.91 2.58
CA ARG A 179 6.00 15.42 3.64
C ARG A 179 5.95 13.89 3.64
N LEU A 180 6.12 13.24 2.49
CA LEU A 180 6.15 11.80 2.37
C LEU A 180 7.57 11.27 2.60
N ALA A 181 7.69 10.13 3.27
CA ALA A 181 8.94 9.50 3.59
C ALA A 181 8.83 7.97 3.39
N PRO A 182 9.64 7.37 2.49
CA PRO A 182 9.63 5.95 2.23
C PRO A 182 10.24 5.20 3.41
N PHE A 183 9.62 4.07 3.81
CA PHE A 183 10.10 3.30 4.96
C PHE A 183 10.14 1.79 4.74
N LEU A 184 9.35 1.26 3.80
CA LEU A 184 9.35 -0.16 3.46
C LEU A 184 9.14 -0.37 1.95
N LEU A 185 9.99 -1.16 1.31
CA LEU A 185 9.76 -1.74 -0.02
C LEU A 185 9.53 -3.24 0.15
N HIS A 186 8.35 -3.71 -0.24
CA HIS A 186 7.98 -5.10 -0.08
C HIS A 186 6.81 -5.49 -1.00
N ALA A 187 6.88 -6.70 -1.57
CA ALA A 187 5.84 -7.27 -2.45
C ALA A 187 5.41 -6.31 -3.56
N ASN A 188 6.40 -5.80 -4.31
CA ASN A 188 6.24 -4.84 -5.41
C ASN A 188 5.67 -3.46 -5.00
N LYS A 189 5.41 -3.22 -3.71
CA LYS A 189 4.89 -1.95 -3.19
C LYS A 189 5.94 -1.17 -2.43
N LEU A 190 6.06 0.13 -2.73
CA LEU A 190 6.79 1.08 -1.88
C LEU A 190 5.80 1.72 -0.90
N TYR A 191 6.00 1.49 0.39
CA TYR A 191 5.23 2.11 1.45
C TYR A 191 5.91 3.39 1.92
N VAL A 192 5.13 4.47 1.91
CA VAL A 192 5.52 5.80 2.38
C VAL A 192 4.60 6.23 3.52
N THR A 193 5.11 7.04 4.43
CA THR A 193 4.36 7.64 5.53
C THR A 193 4.62 9.14 5.56
N THR A 194 3.87 9.89 6.35
CA THR A 194 4.29 11.25 6.74
C THR A 194 5.68 11.25 7.42
N ARG A 195 6.49 12.27 7.13
CA ARG A 195 7.86 12.45 7.61
C ARG A 195 7.97 12.38 9.13
N SER A 196 6.98 12.92 9.86
CA SER A 196 6.93 12.89 11.32
C SER A 196 6.85 11.47 11.92
N HIS A 197 6.40 10.49 11.14
CA HIS A 197 6.23 9.10 11.57
C HIS A 197 7.20 8.12 10.92
N HIS A 198 8.10 8.59 10.04
CA HIS A 198 9.07 7.77 9.32
C HIS A 198 9.87 6.84 10.25
N LYS A 199 10.54 7.40 11.24
CA LYS A 199 11.34 6.62 12.19
C LYS A 199 10.53 5.56 12.93
N ARG A 200 9.29 5.90 13.32
CA ARG A 200 8.40 4.98 14.04
C ARG A 200 8.07 3.75 13.20
N TYR A 201 7.68 3.97 11.93
CA TYR A 201 7.39 2.85 11.04
C TYR A 201 8.64 2.05 10.70
N LEU A 202 9.76 2.71 10.40
CA LEU A 202 11.02 2.04 10.10
C LEU A 202 11.48 1.15 11.27
N ASP A 203 11.45 1.67 12.50
CA ASP A 203 11.79 0.89 13.70
C ASP A 203 10.79 -0.26 13.93
N ALA A 204 9.49 -0.01 13.75
CA ALA A 204 8.45 -1.01 13.93
C ALA A 204 8.54 -2.16 12.91
N VAL A 205 8.86 -1.88 11.65
CA VAL A 205 9.07 -2.93 10.65
C VAL A 205 10.39 -3.65 10.89
N THR A 206 11.51 -2.94 11.12
CA THR A 206 12.83 -3.58 11.33
C THR A 206 12.93 -4.39 12.64
N SER A 207 12.01 -4.20 13.58
CA SER A 207 11.94 -4.95 14.84
C SER A 207 11.11 -6.21 14.78
N GLN A 208 10.30 -6.46 13.73
CA GLN A 208 9.46 -7.66 13.75
C GLN A 208 10.31 -8.94 13.67
N PRO A 209 10.06 -9.93 14.54
CA PRO A 209 10.83 -11.16 14.57
C PRO A 209 10.83 -11.92 13.24
N PHE A 210 9.74 -11.86 12.46
CA PHE A 210 9.64 -12.61 11.20
C PHE A 210 10.53 -12.02 10.09
N TRP A 211 10.81 -10.71 10.08
CA TRP A 211 11.83 -10.13 9.18
C TRP A 211 13.25 -10.57 9.57
N ARG A 212 13.47 -10.83 10.86
CA ARG A 212 14.74 -11.34 11.41
C ARG A 212 14.92 -12.84 11.19
N ASN A 213 13.82 -13.60 11.08
CA ASN A 213 13.81 -15.07 11.04
C ASN A 213 13.74 -15.70 9.63
N ALA A 214 13.74 -14.91 8.56
CA ALA A 214 13.82 -15.43 7.18
C ALA A 214 15.22 -15.97 6.78
N CYS A 215 16.13 -16.12 7.76
CA CYS A 215 17.33 -16.95 7.65
C CYS A 215 17.07 -18.33 8.26
N ARG A 216 16.68 -19.30 7.43
CA ARG A 216 16.82 -20.77 7.60
C ARG A 216 16.28 -21.34 6.26
N SER A 217 17.05 -21.88 5.32
CA SER A 217 18.14 -22.85 5.46
C SER A 217 19.02 -23.01 4.19
N THR A 218 20.27 -23.41 4.42
CA THR A 218 21.09 -24.40 3.68
C THR A 218 21.40 -24.21 2.18
N VAL A 219 22.61 -23.72 1.89
CA VAL A 219 23.47 -24.35 0.86
C VAL A 219 24.83 -24.60 1.51
N GLY A 220 25.20 -25.87 1.64
CA GLY A 220 26.57 -26.24 1.99
C GLY A 220 27.48 -25.88 0.83
N GLY A 221 28.36 -24.89 1.05
CA GLY A 221 29.35 -24.47 0.07
C GLY A 221 29.78 -23.03 0.32
N ALA A 222 31.08 -22.76 0.27
CA ALA A 222 31.68 -21.46 0.54
C ALA A 222 31.19 -20.41 -0.49
N GLY A 223 30.10 -19.71 -0.17
CA GLY A 223 29.60 -18.54 -0.89
C GLY A 223 29.73 -17.32 0.00
N VAL A 224 30.44 -16.29 -0.48
CA VAL A 224 30.68 -15.03 0.22
C VAL A 224 29.35 -14.33 0.52
N CYS A 225 29.06 -14.14 1.80
CA CYS A 225 28.07 -13.18 2.25
C CYS A 225 28.67 -11.77 2.06
N ILE A 226 28.08 -10.96 1.19
CA ILE A 226 28.35 -9.52 1.23
C ILE A 226 27.55 -8.98 2.41
N GLU A 227 28.14 -9.07 3.59
CA GLU A 227 27.70 -8.31 4.75
C GLU A 227 27.87 -6.83 4.42
N ALA A 228 26.76 -6.11 4.24
CA ALA A 228 26.80 -4.66 4.39
C ALA A 228 27.21 -4.40 5.85
N PRO A 229 28.33 -3.71 6.13
CA PRO A 229 28.82 -3.57 7.49
C PRO A 229 27.76 -2.86 8.34
N GLY A 230 27.16 -3.56 9.30
CA GLY A 230 26.30 -2.98 10.33
C GLY A 230 24.87 -3.51 10.47
N VAL A 231 24.45 -4.56 9.76
CA VAL A 231 23.11 -5.16 9.96
C VAL A 231 23.24 -6.65 10.28
N ASN A 232 23.43 -6.96 11.57
CA ASN A 232 23.40 -8.34 12.06
C ASN A 232 21.96 -8.89 12.00
N GLY A 233 21.72 -9.87 11.13
CA GLY A 233 20.67 -10.89 11.25
C GLY A 233 19.30 -10.56 10.64
N GLY A 234 19.16 -10.79 9.32
CA GLY A 234 17.87 -10.88 8.62
C GLY A 234 17.96 -10.49 7.14
N ASN A 235 16.97 -10.89 6.31
CA ASN A 235 16.86 -10.54 4.88
C ASN A 235 16.45 -9.07 4.65
N LEU A 236 16.73 -8.17 5.60
CA LEU A 236 16.28 -6.79 5.60
C LEU A 236 17.46 -5.86 5.34
N TRP A 237 17.42 -5.19 4.20
CA TRP A 237 18.44 -4.23 3.79
C TRP A 237 18.00 -2.81 4.10
N LYS A 238 18.95 -1.95 4.51
CA LYS A 238 18.70 -0.52 4.70
C LYS A 238 19.32 0.27 3.56
N PHE A 239 18.48 0.88 2.74
CA PHE A 239 18.88 1.77 1.63
C PHE A 239 18.48 3.22 1.94
N GLN A 240 18.80 4.15 1.04
CA GLN A 240 18.29 5.51 1.08
C GLN A 240 17.56 5.87 -0.21
N LEU A 241 16.42 6.56 -0.08
CA LEU A 241 15.67 7.16 -1.18
C LEU A 241 15.25 8.56 -0.75
N GLY A 242 15.62 9.59 -1.52
CA GLY A 242 15.35 11.00 -1.16
C GLY A 242 15.96 11.42 0.18
N GLY A 243 17.05 10.78 0.63
CA GLY A 243 17.65 11.01 1.95
C GLY A 243 16.94 10.33 3.13
N HIS A 244 15.91 9.52 2.88
CA HIS A 244 15.23 8.73 3.90
C HIS A 244 15.73 7.29 3.92
N ALA A 245 15.97 6.75 5.11
CA ALA A 245 16.27 5.33 5.27
C ALA A 245 15.05 4.46 4.90
N LEU A 246 15.27 3.46 4.06
CA LEU A 246 14.27 2.55 3.52
C LEU A 246 14.62 1.11 3.89
N ALA A 247 13.70 0.38 4.53
CA ALA A 247 13.83 -1.06 4.67
C ALA A 247 13.39 -1.74 3.37
N VAL A 248 14.18 -2.67 2.85
CA VAL A 248 13.81 -3.52 1.71
C VAL A 248 13.68 -4.95 2.19
N ALA A 249 12.58 -5.59 1.83
CA ALA A 249 12.30 -6.94 2.25
C ALA A 249 11.78 -7.81 1.10
N GLU A 250 12.68 -8.68 0.61
CA GLU A 250 12.35 -9.77 -0.29
C GLU A 250 11.97 -11.00 0.54
N PHE A 251 10.71 -11.46 0.48
CA PHE A 251 10.41 -12.80 0.97
C PHE A 251 10.62 -13.79 -0.16
N ARG A 252 11.34 -14.86 0.12
CA ARG A 252 11.18 -16.09 -0.66
C ARG A 252 10.07 -16.98 -0.10
N GLU A 253 9.85 -17.02 1.22
CA GLU A 253 8.76 -17.81 1.82
C GLU A 253 8.29 -17.19 3.15
N PHE A 254 7.00 -16.84 3.24
CA PHE A 254 6.36 -16.37 4.48
C PHE A 254 5.84 -17.58 5.27
N ASP A 255 6.05 -17.62 6.59
CA ASP A 255 5.42 -18.61 7.48
C ASP A 255 3.91 -18.35 7.56
N GLN A 256 3.14 -19.13 6.79
CA GLN A 256 1.69 -19.01 6.65
C GLN A 256 0.93 -19.03 7.99
N ALA A 257 1.47 -19.70 9.02
CA ALA A 257 0.80 -19.82 10.31
C ALA A 257 0.89 -18.53 11.13
N GLN A 258 2.08 -17.91 11.18
CA GLN A 258 2.28 -16.61 11.83
C GLN A 258 1.47 -15.53 11.14
N ALA A 259 1.47 -15.59 9.82
CA ALA A 259 0.60 -14.81 8.97
C ALA A 259 -0.84 -14.96 9.48
N LEU A 260 -1.44 -16.14 9.36
CA LEU A 260 -2.85 -16.36 9.65
C LEU A 260 -3.25 -15.85 11.04
N THR A 261 -2.34 -15.97 12.01
CA THR A 261 -2.51 -15.44 13.37
C THR A 261 -2.63 -13.92 13.38
N LEU A 262 -1.73 -13.21 12.69
CA LEU A 262 -1.77 -11.75 12.56
C LEU A 262 -3.05 -11.27 11.85
N TRP A 263 -3.45 -11.92 10.75
CA TRP A 263 -4.69 -11.53 10.04
C TRP A 263 -5.91 -11.71 10.94
N LYS A 264 -6.00 -12.84 11.66
CA LYS A 264 -7.08 -13.09 12.61
C LYS A 264 -7.10 -12.06 13.73
N ASP A 265 -5.94 -11.70 14.29
CA ASP A 265 -5.84 -10.69 15.34
C ASP A 265 -6.27 -9.30 14.85
N VAL A 266 -5.87 -8.89 13.64
CA VAL A 266 -6.30 -7.62 13.04
C VAL A 266 -7.81 -7.60 12.82
N ILE A 267 -8.37 -8.65 12.20
CA ILE A 267 -9.80 -8.76 11.92
C ILE A 267 -10.62 -8.77 13.22
N ASN A 268 -10.19 -9.50 14.26
CA ASN A 268 -10.90 -9.55 15.54
C ASN A 268 -10.91 -8.20 16.29
N LYS A 269 -10.02 -7.27 15.91
CA LYS A 269 -9.96 -5.91 16.47
C LYS A 269 -10.72 -4.89 15.62
N CYS A 270 -11.22 -5.28 14.44
CA CYS A 270 -12.06 -4.44 13.57
C CYS A 270 -13.50 -4.47 14.06
#